data_AF-A0A1A9R5B3-F1
#
_entry.id   AF-A0A1A9R5B3-F1
#
_cell.length_a   1.000
_cell.length_b   1.000
_cell.length_c   1.000
_cell.angle_alpha   90.00
_cell.angle_beta   90.00
_cell.angle_gamma   90.00
#
_symmetry.space_group_name_H-M   'P 1'
#
loop_
_entity.id
_entity.type
_entity.pdbx_description
1 polymer ?
#
loop_
_entity_poly.entity_id
_entity_poly.type
_entity_poly.pdbx_seq_one_letter_code
_entity_poly.pdbx_strand_id
1 'polypeptide(L)'
;MSMHRKTITLTEQQDGWVKAQIESGHFGNDSEYIRDLIRRDQQAKQRLAILRQALVEGESSGNPKPLDISAIKAAGRQRIKAVD
;
A
#
# COMPACT_ATOMS: atom_id res chain seq x y z
N MET A 1 -17.58 10.19 -10.81
CA MET A 1 -18.00 8.81 -10.44
C MET A 1 -19.33 8.89 -9.72
N SER A 2 -20.25 7.95 -9.96
CA SER A 2 -21.52 7.88 -9.22
C SER A 2 -21.29 7.33 -7.81
N MET A 3 -21.90 7.95 -6.81
CA MET A 3 -21.96 7.40 -5.46
C MET A 3 -23.17 6.48 -5.34
N HIS A 4 -22.95 5.24 -4.91
CA HIS A 4 -24.01 4.28 -4.63
C HIS A 4 -24.22 4.17 -3.13
N ARG A 5 -25.46 4.39 -2.67
CA ARG A 5 -25.82 4.23 -1.25
C ARG A 5 -25.85 2.74 -0.87
N LYS A 6 -25.24 2.41 0.26
CA LYS A 6 -25.31 1.07 0.87
C LYS A 6 -25.75 1.21 2.33
N THR A 7 -26.65 0.33 2.77
CA THR A 7 -27.00 0.17 4.18
C THR A 7 -26.04 -0.86 4.78
N ILE A 8 -25.44 -0.54 5.92
CA ILE A 8 -24.44 -1.37 6.59
C ILE A 8 -24.85 -1.46 8.06
N THR A 9 -24.82 -2.67 8.62
CA THR A 9 -25.06 -2.87 10.06
C THR A 9 -23.71 -2.93 10.76
N LEU A 10 -23.58 -2.17 11.85
CA LEU A 10 -22.41 -2.14 12.71
C LEU A 10 -22.80 -2.62 14.11
N THR A 11 -21.83 -3.20 14.81
CA THR A 11 -21.95 -3.41 16.26
C THR A 11 -21.93 -2.07 16.99
N GLU A 12 -22.45 -2.02 18.21
CA GLU A 12 -22.41 -0.81 19.05
C GLU A 12 -20.98 -0.29 19.26
N GLN A 13 -20.02 -1.20 19.45
CA GLN A 13 -18.61 -0.84 19.59
C GLN A 13 -18.04 -0.19 18.32
N GLN A 14 -18.40 -0.71 17.15
CA GLN A 14 -17.96 -0.15 15.86
C GLN A 14 -18.60 1.22 15.61
N ASP A 15 -19.89 1.38 15.91
CA ASP A 15 -20.58 2.67 15.81
C ASP A 15 -19.91 3.74 16.72
N GLY A 16 -19.65 3.38 17.98
CA GLY A 16 -18.94 4.27 18.91
C GLY A 16 -17.54 4.65 18.40
N TRP A 17 -16.83 3.71 17.79
CA TRP A 17 -15.54 3.99 17.16
C TRP A 17 -15.67 4.97 15.98
N VAL A 18 -16.63 4.75 15.07
CA VAL A 18 -16.87 5.63 13.92
C VAL A 18 -17.19 7.06 14.39
N LYS A 19 -18.06 7.20 15.40
CA LYS A 19 -18.39 8.50 16.00
C LYS A 19 -17.18 9.22 16.57
N ALA A 20 -16.32 8.52 17.32
CA ALA A 20 -15.10 9.11 17.86
C ALA A 20 -14.15 9.62 16.75
N GLN A 21 -14.10 8.95 15.60
CA GLN A 21 -13.31 9.42 14.45
C GLN A 21 -13.89 10.69 13.83
N ILE A 22 -15.22 10.82 13.79
CA ILE A 22 -15.91 12.03 13.31
C ILE A 22 -15.69 13.18 14.29
N GLU A 23 -15.87 12.94 15.59
CA GLU A 23 -15.67 13.92 16.67
C GLU A 23 -14.23 14.45 16.73
N SER A 24 -13.25 13.63 16.33
CA SER A 24 -11.86 14.07 16.21
C SER A 24 -11.61 15.13 15.12
N GLY A 25 -12.62 15.40 14.27
CA GLY A 25 -12.57 16.41 13.21
C GLY A 25 -11.94 15.95 11.90
N HIS A 26 -11.48 14.70 11.80
CA HIS A 26 -10.86 14.17 10.59
C HIS A 26 -11.87 13.79 9.48
N PHE A 27 -13.15 13.59 9.83
CA PHE A 27 -14.20 13.16 8.91
C PHE A 27 -15.50 13.91 9.23
N GLY A 28 -16.27 14.28 8.20
CA GLY A 28 -17.54 14.98 8.36
C GLY A 28 -18.75 14.05 8.57
N ASN A 29 -18.62 12.76 8.27
CA ASN A 29 -19.67 11.75 8.49
C ASN A 29 -19.15 10.30 8.37
N ASP A 30 -20.00 9.35 8.77
CA ASP A 30 -19.75 7.91 8.74
C ASP A 30 -19.34 7.41 7.35
N SER A 31 -20.04 7.86 6.32
CA SER A 31 -19.78 7.43 4.94
C SER A 31 -18.40 7.86 4.46
N GLU A 32 -17.91 9.00 4.93
CA GLU A 32 -16.57 9.49 4.61
C GLU A 32 -15.49 8.63 5.27
N TYR A 33 -15.66 8.34 6.56
CA TYR A 33 -14.75 7.47 7.27
C TYR A 33 -14.71 6.05 6.67
N ILE A 34 -15.87 5.46 6.37
CA ILE A 34 -15.96 4.14 5.74
C ILE A 34 -15.29 4.13 4.36
N ARG A 35 -15.49 5.18 3.54
CA ARG A 35 -14.81 5.32 2.25
C ARG A 35 -13.30 5.40 2.40
N ASP A 36 -12.81 6.09 3.43
CA ASP A 36 -11.38 6.15 3.71
C ASP A 36 -10.81 4.80 4.14
N LEU A 37 -11.50 4.06 4.99
CA LEU A 37 -11.12 2.69 5.35
C LEU A 37 -11.02 1.77 4.13
N ILE A 38 -11.98 1.85 3.21
CA ILE A 38 -11.95 1.08 1.95
C ILE A 38 -10.72 1.47 1.12
N ARG A 39 -10.39 2.76 1.02
CA ARG A 39 -9.21 3.22 0.29
C ARG A 39 -7.93 2.68 0.91
N ARG A 40 -7.81 2.72 2.24
CA ARG A 40 -6.64 2.18 2.97
C ARG A 40 -6.48 0.67 2.75
N ASP A 41 -7.58 -0.09 2.79
CA ASP A 41 -7.59 -1.52 2.49
C ASP A 41 -7.13 -1.80 1.05
N GLN A 42 -7.67 -1.08 0.07
CA GLN A 42 -7.25 -1.20 -1.34
C GLN A 42 -5.75 -0.91 -1.51
N GLN A 43 -5.24 0.17 -0.92
CA GLN A 43 -3.82 0.50 -0.97
C GLN A 43 -2.95 -0.56 -0.29
N ALA A 44 -3.37 -1.09 0.85
CA ALA A 44 -2.64 -2.16 1.54
C ALA A 44 -2.56 -3.43 0.68
N LYS A 45 -3.68 -3.84 0.09
CA LYS A 45 -3.75 -4.97 -0.84
C LYS A 45 -2.89 -4.76 -2.08
N GLN A 46 -2.88 -3.55 -2.64
CA GLN A 46 -2.04 -3.20 -3.79
C GLN A 46 -0.56 -3.28 -3.43
N ARG A 47 -0.13 -2.72 -2.29
CA ARG A 47 1.27 -2.82 -1.82
C ARG A 47 1.70 -4.27 -1.63
N LEU A 48 0.83 -5.10 -1.04
CA LEU A 48 1.10 -6.52 -0.86
C LEU A 48 1.22 -7.27 -2.20
N ALA A 49 0.35 -6.94 -3.17
CA ALA A 49 0.42 -7.53 -4.51
C ALA A 49 1.74 -7.16 -5.21
N ILE A 50 2.16 -5.90 -5.14
CA ILE A 50 3.44 -5.43 -5.69
C ILE A 50 4.61 -6.18 -5.04
N LEU A 51 4.61 -6.30 -3.71
CA LEU A 51 5.66 -7.01 -2.98
C LEU A 51 5.73 -8.48 -3.42
N ARG A 52 4.60 -9.17 -3.50
CA ARG A 52 4.54 -10.57 -3.96
C ARG A 52 5.06 -10.71 -5.38
N GLN A 53 4.71 -9.79 -6.26
CA GLN A 53 5.20 -9.81 -7.64
C GLN A 53 6.72 -9.63 -7.70
N ALA A 54 7.28 -8.70 -6.92
CA ALA A 54 8.72 -8.47 -6.85
C ALA A 54 9.48 -9.69 -6.27
N LEU A 55 8.88 -10.41 -5.32
CA LEU A 55 9.44 -11.66 -4.80
C LEU A 55 9.46 -12.76 -5.87
N VAL A 56 8.35 -12.95 -6.59
CA VAL A 56 8.28 -13.93 -7.69
C VAL A 56 9.29 -13.62 -8.78
N GLU A 57 9.45 -12.33 -9.13
CA GLU A 57 10.47 -11.88 -10.09
C GLU A 57 11.89 -12.19 -9.58
N GLY A 58 12.16 -11.92 -8.31
CA GLY A 58 13.43 -12.24 -7.67
C GLY A 58 13.75 -13.74 -7.65
N GLU A 59 12.77 -14.58 -7.28
CA GLU A 59 12.88 -16.04 -7.29
C GLU A 59 13.10 -16.60 -8.71
N SER A 60 12.48 -15.97 -9.71
CA SER A 60 12.61 -16.33 -11.12
C SER A 60 13.88 -15.76 -11.77
N SER A 61 14.62 -14.87 -11.09
CA SER A 61 15.78 -14.17 -11.66
C SER A 61 17.05 -15.03 -11.80
N GLY A 62 16.97 -16.30 -11.41
CA GLY A 62 18.06 -17.28 -11.48
C GLY A 62 18.69 -17.56 -10.12
N ASN A 63 19.78 -18.32 -10.13
CA ASN A 63 20.40 -18.77 -8.88
C ASN A 63 21.05 -17.62 -8.11
N PRO A 64 20.86 -17.55 -6.77
CA PRO A 64 21.50 -16.54 -5.95
C PRO A 64 23.03 -16.67 -6.00
N LYS A 65 23.71 -15.53 -5.95
CA LYS A 65 25.17 -15.43 -5.91
C LYS A 65 25.61 -14.69 -4.64
N PRO A 66 26.86 -14.88 -4.17
CA PRO A 66 27.40 -14.10 -3.05
C PRO A 66 27.29 -12.59 -3.30
N LEU A 67 26.91 -11.84 -2.25
CA LEU A 67 26.71 -10.40 -2.33
C LEU A 67 28.04 -9.65 -2.27
N ASP A 68 28.40 -8.94 -3.34
CA ASP A 68 29.52 -7.98 -3.35
C ASP A 68 29.00 -6.54 -3.57
N ILE A 69 28.88 -5.81 -2.46
CA ILE A 69 28.37 -4.43 -2.44
C ILE A 69 29.31 -3.47 -3.21
N SER A 70 30.62 -3.71 -3.16
CA SER A 70 31.62 -2.85 -3.81
C SER A 70 31.53 -2.96 -5.32
N ALA A 71 31.42 -4.18 -5.84
CA ALA A 71 31.22 -4.44 -7.26
C ALA A 71 29.89 -3.86 -7.77
N ILE A 72 28.80 -4.01 -7.02
CA ILE A 72 27.48 -3.44 -7.38
C ILE A 72 27.56 -1.91 -7.50
N LYS A 73 28.19 -1.23 -6.53
CA LYS A 73 28.36 0.23 -6.55
C LYS A 73 29.24 0.68 -7.71
N ALA A 74 30.32 -0.05 -8.02
CA ALA A 74 31.18 0.27 -9.16
C ALA A 74 30.43 0.14 -10.49
N ALA A 75 29.68 -0.96 -10.68
CA ALA A 75 28.87 -1.19 -11.87
C ALA A 75 27.76 -0.13 -12.03
N GLY A 76 27.12 0.29 -10.94
CA GLY A 76 26.13 1.37 -10.95
C GLY A 76 26.71 2.72 -11.39
N ARG A 77 27.88 3.09 -10.87
CA ARG A 77 28.57 4.34 -11.27
C ARG A 77 29.02 4.32 -12.74
N GLN A 78 29.46 3.17 -13.24
CA GLN A 78 29.82 3.03 -14.66
C GLN A 78 28.59 3.18 -15.57
N ARG A 79 27.44 2.63 -15.18
CA ARG A 79 26.18 2.78 -15.92
C ARG A 79 25.74 4.24 -16.03
N ILE A 80 25.85 5.03 -14.96
CA ILE A 80 25.48 6.45 -14.98
C ILE A 80 26.41 7.23 -15.92
N LYS A 81 27.74 7.03 -15.82
CA LYS A 81 28.72 7.71 -16.68
C LYS A 81 28.64 7.35 -18.17
N ALA A 82 28.01 6.22 -18.52
CA ALA A 82 27.85 5.78 -19.91
C ALA A 82 26.55 6.27 -20.55
N VAL A 83 25.66 6.91 -19.77
CA VAL A 83 24.42 7.52 -20.23
C VAL A 83 24.60 9.03 -20.50
N ASP A 84 25.67 9.63 -19.96
CA ASP A 84 26.17 10.97 -20.32
C ASP A 84 27.01 10.92 -21.61
#